data_AF-A0A0C9X4V1-F1
#
_entry.id   AF-A0A0C9X4V1-F1
#
_cell.length_a   1.000
_cell.length_b   1.000
_cell.length_c   1.000
_cell.angle_alpha   90.00
_cell.angle_beta   90.00
_cell.angle_gamma   90.00
#
_symmetry.space_group_name_H-M   'P 1'
#
loop_
_entity.id
_entity.type
_entity.pdbx_description
1 polymer ?
#
loop_
_entity_poly.entity_id
_entity_poly.type
_entity_poly.pdbx_seq_one_letter_code
_entity_poly.pdbx_strand_id
1 'polypeptide(L)'
;MSATTPKIRLRLSFPNVNQAKLALSIPLDKCDTFAVNPLKWLRFLGFAIYGREGHLSLSKDGPDLRDYTAAIEAHSYFFVSQGAQRLVDVNAADDRTSMTSTYISNVVHHRGGPDDDINDINDTRNGLMLANHLHVSFGAGDIAFLKTPNFGLTVDDVLTIHQTQQIKKAPPAALHCTISSIHLSLAA
;
A
#
# COMPACT_ATOMS: atom_id res chain seq x y z
N MET A 1 24.00 -21.81 14.76
CA MET A 1 22.55 -21.86 14.44
C MET A 1 22.06 -20.43 14.39
N SER A 2 21.79 -19.87 13.21
CA SER A 2 21.30 -18.49 13.11
C SER A 2 19.85 -18.46 13.58
N ALA A 3 19.55 -17.66 14.60
CA ALA A 3 18.19 -17.45 15.08
C ALA A 3 17.35 -16.82 13.95
N THR A 4 16.23 -17.43 13.60
CA THR A 4 15.31 -16.89 12.59
C THR A 4 14.69 -15.60 13.14
N THR A 5 14.95 -14.46 12.50
CA THR A 5 14.34 -13.18 12.86
C THR A 5 12.81 -13.31 12.84
N PRO A 6 12.08 -12.89 13.89
CA PRO A 6 10.63 -12.92 13.90
C PRO A 6 10.09 -12.02 12.78
N LYS A 7 9.09 -12.53 12.03
CA LYS A 7 8.48 -11.81 10.90
C LYS A 7 6.97 -11.89 10.96
N ILE A 8 6.33 -10.78 10.63
CA ILE A 8 4.91 -10.75 10.30
C ILE A 8 4.72 -11.20 8.84
N ARG A 9 3.58 -11.82 8.55
CA ARG A 9 3.26 -12.30 7.19
C ARG A 9 1.88 -11.82 6.79
N LEU A 10 1.81 -10.94 5.80
CA LEU A 10 0.53 -10.52 5.21
C LEU A 10 0.14 -11.50 4.12
N ARG A 11 -1.07 -12.07 4.23
CA ARG A 11 -1.62 -12.99 3.22
C ARG A 11 -2.89 -12.41 2.62
N LEU A 12 -3.02 -12.57 1.30
CA LEU A 12 -4.18 -12.12 0.53
C LEU A 12 -4.93 -13.34 -0.01
N SER A 13 -6.25 -13.35 0.18
CA SER A 13 -7.15 -14.33 -0.46
C SER A 13 -7.53 -13.83 -1.84
N PHE A 14 -7.42 -14.69 -2.84
CA PHE A 14 -7.85 -14.38 -4.22
C PHE A 14 -9.01 -15.30 -4.58
N PRO A 15 -10.06 -14.82 -5.28
CA PRO A 15 -11.25 -15.62 -5.59
C PRO A 15 -10.93 -16.94 -6.31
N ASN A 16 -9.92 -16.92 -7.19
CA ASN A 16 -9.52 -18.06 -8.00
C ASN A 16 -8.47 -18.94 -7.31
N VAL A 17 -8.18 -18.72 -6.02
CA VAL A 17 -7.15 -19.45 -5.28
C VAL A 17 -7.71 -19.94 -3.94
N ASN A 18 -7.81 -21.26 -3.80
CA ASN A 18 -8.29 -21.92 -2.58
C ASN A 18 -7.42 -21.67 -1.35
N GLN A 19 -6.26 -21.02 -1.50
CA GLN A 19 -5.33 -20.68 -0.43
C GLN A 19 -4.95 -19.19 -0.47
N ALA A 20 -4.82 -18.57 0.69
CA ALA A 20 -4.28 -17.21 0.78
C ALA A 20 -2.78 -17.21 0.43
N LYS A 21 -2.40 -16.41 -0.57
CA LYS A 21 -0.99 -16.25 -0.99
C LYS A 21 -0.28 -15.28 -0.06
N LEU A 22 0.99 -15.56 0.22
CA LEU A 22 1.86 -14.63 0.95
C LEU A 22 2.15 -13.44 0.03
N ALA A 23 1.79 -12.24 0.48
CA ALA A 23 2.07 -10.99 -0.24
C ALA A 23 3.35 -10.33 0.29
N LEU A 24 3.42 -10.15 1.63
CA LEU A 24 4.53 -9.49 2.29
C LEU A 24 5.06 -10.33 3.45
N SER A 25 6.38 -10.29 3.64
CA SER A 25 7.01 -10.73 4.88
C SER A 25 7.91 -9.62 5.42
N ILE A 26 7.57 -9.12 6.61
CA ILE A 26 8.21 -7.94 7.21
C ILE A 26 8.84 -8.35 8.55
N PRO A 27 10.12 -8.03 8.80
CA PRO A 27 10.71 -8.22 10.13
C PRO A 27 9.91 -7.47 11.21
N LEU A 28 9.62 -8.15 12.32
CA LEU A 28 8.75 -7.59 13.38
C LEU A 28 9.33 -6.28 13.95
N ASP A 29 10.65 -6.21 14.10
CA ASP A 29 11.39 -5.04 14.60
C ASP A 29 11.31 -3.80 13.69
N LYS A 30 10.81 -3.96 12.46
CA LYS A 30 10.64 -2.85 11.51
C LYS A 30 9.24 -2.27 11.51
N CYS A 31 8.25 -2.97 12.04
CA CYS A 31 6.85 -2.55 11.99
C CYS A 31 6.63 -1.16 12.62
N ASP A 32 7.26 -0.88 13.76
CA ASP A 32 7.15 0.39 14.48
C ASP A 32 7.87 1.56 13.77
N THR A 33 8.66 1.26 12.74
CA THR A 33 9.34 2.28 11.93
C THR A 33 8.47 2.84 10.80
N PHE A 34 7.33 2.19 10.52
CA PHE A 34 6.45 2.56 9.41
C PHE A 34 5.22 3.35 9.84
N ALA A 35 4.69 3.10 11.04
CA ALA A 35 3.51 3.77 11.58
C ALA A 35 3.47 3.68 13.11
N VAL A 36 2.74 4.61 13.72
CA VAL A 36 2.48 4.58 15.18
C VAL A 36 1.66 3.35 15.56
N ASN A 37 0.71 2.96 14.71
CA ASN A 37 -0.14 1.78 14.88
C ASN A 37 0.13 0.78 13.74
N PRO A 38 1.04 -0.19 13.93
CA PRO A 38 1.46 -1.07 12.84
C PRO A 38 0.35 -1.93 12.24
N LEU A 39 -0.67 -2.31 13.04
CA LEU A 39 -1.82 -3.06 12.54
C LEU A 39 -2.69 -2.23 11.58
N LYS A 40 -2.89 -0.93 11.87
CA LYS A 40 -3.57 -0.02 10.94
C LYS A 40 -2.81 0.14 9.63
N TRP A 41 -1.49 0.28 9.71
CA TRP A 41 -0.63 0.34 8.53
C TRP A 41 -0.66 -0.97 7.74
N LEU A 42 -0.62 -2.12 8.41
CA LEU A 42 -0.73 -3.42 7.76
C LEU A 42 -2.07 -3.62 7.04
N ARG A 43 -3.17 -3.12 7.63
CA ARG A 43 -4.49 -3.07 6.99
C ARG A 43 -4.47 -2.20 5.75
N PHE A 44 -3.85 -1.01 5.84
CA PHE A 44 -3.67 -0.11 4.70
C PHE A 44 -2.86 -0.77 3.58
N LEU A 45 -1.78 -1.49 3.89
CA LEU A 45 -1.01 -2.24 2.89
C LEU A 45 -1.85 -3.31 2.18
N GLY A 46 -2.71 -4.02 2.92
CA GLY A 46 -3.66 -4.97 2.35
C GLY A 46 -4.53 -4.32 1.29
N PHE A 47 -5.10 -3.14 1.59
CA PHE A 47 -5.84 -2.33 0.61
C PHE A 47 -4.97 -1.86 -0.55
N ALA A 48 -3.77 -1.34 -0.28
CA ALA A 48 -2.91 -0.79 -1.32
C ALA A 48 -2.53 -1.85 -2.36
N ILE A 49 -2.31 -3.09 -1.92
CA ILE A 49 -2.00 -4.21 -2.81
C ILE A 49 -3.28 -4.76 -3.47
N TYR A 50 -4.36 -4.92 -2.70
CA TYR A 50 -5.57 -5.61 -3.18
C TYR A 50 -6.51 -4.68 -4.00
N GLY A 51 -6.40 -3.37 -3.80
CA GLY A 51 -7.20 -2.31 -4.43
C GLY A 51 -8.65 -2.21 -3.96
N ARG A 52 -9.01 -2.90 -2.88
CA ARG A 52 -10.31 -2.80 -2.21
C ARG A 52 -10.17 -2.73 -0.71
N GLU A 53 -11.11 -2.05 -0.08
CA GLU A 53 -11.23 -2.00 1.37
C GLU A 53 -11.46 -3.39 1.95
N GLY A 54 -11.07 -3.53 3.20
CA GLY A 54 -11.06 -4.80 3.90
C GLY A 54 -10.58 -4.64 5.32
N HIS A 55 -10.44 -5.79 5.98
CA HIS A 55 -10.00 -5.90 7.36
C HIS A 55 -8.93 -6.97 7.52
N LEU A 56 -8.22 -6.93 8.64
CA LEU A 56 -7.28 -7.97 9.03
C LEU A 56 -8.00 -9.04 9.85
N SER A 57 -7.55 -10.27 9.68
CA SER A 57 -7.98 -11.41 10.49
C SER A 57 -6.80 -12.34 10.79
N LEU A 58 -6.96 -13.16 11.83
CA LEU A 58 -6.01 -14.22 12.20
C LEU A 58 -6.21 -15.50 11.40
N SER A 59 -7.29 -15.61 10.63
CA SER A 59 -7.58 -16.74 9.75
C SER A 59 -8.07 -16.28 8.37
N LYS A 60 -7.89 -17.16 7.38
CA LYS A 60 -8.49 -16.98 6.05
C LYS A 60 -10.02 -16.91 6.23
N ASP A 61 -10.61 -15.75 5.98
CA ASP A 61 -12.05 -15.46 6.13
C ASP A 61 -12.55 -15.39 7.59
N GLY A 62 -11.65 -15.11 8.53
CA GLY A 62 -12.04 -14.90 9.93
C GLY A 62 -12.67 -13.53 10.22
N PRO A 63 -13.11 -13.32 11.48
CA PRO A 63 -13.65 -12.04 11.92
C PRO A 63 -12.57 -10.95 11.89
N ASP A 64 -13.01 -9.70 11.88
CA ASP A 64 -12.15 -8.53 12.03
C ASP A 64 -11.40 -8.55 13.37
N LEU A 65 -10.18 -8.03 13.36
CA LEU A 65 -9.46 -7.70 14.57
C LEU A 65 -10.24 -6.66 15.36
N ARG A 66 -10.36 -6.89 16.67
CA ARG A 66 -11.12 -6.00 17.56
C ARG A 66 -10.38 -4.70 17.88
N ASP A 67 -9.06 -4.72 17.85
CA ASP A 67 -8.20 -3.60 18.23
C ASP A 67 -7.01 -3.47 17.27
N TYR A 68 -6.95 -2.34 16.57
CA TYR A 68 -5.87 -2.00 15.63
C TYR A 68 -4.77 -1.13 16.27
N THR A 69 -4.92 -0.77 17.55
CA THR A 69 -3.92 -0.07 18.36
C THR A 69 -3.11 -1.01 19.24
N ALA A 70 -3.49 -2.29 19.29
CA ALA A 70 -2.74 -3.33 19.97
C ALA A 70 -1.35 -3.53 19.35
N ALA A 71 -0.43 -4.06 20.16
CA ALA A 71 0.90 -4.42 19.70
C ALA A 71 0.81 -5.47 18.58
N ILE A 72 1.63 -5.31 17.54
CA ILE A 72 1.72 -6.28 16.45
C ILE A 72 2.58 -7.47 16.88
N GLU A 73 2.19 -8.68 16.45
CA GLU A 73 2.86 -9.92 16.83
C GLU A 73 3.40 -10.67 15.60
N ALA A 74 4.43 -11.50 15.80
CA ALA A 74 5.09 -12.26 14.74
C ALA A 74 4.27 -13.49 14.31
N HIS A 75 3.16 -13.27 13.62
CA HIS A 75 2.36 -14.34 13.02
C HIS A 75 1.82 -13.94 11.63
N SER A 76 0.95 -14.79 11.07
CA SER A 76 0.27 -14.50 9.81
C SER A 76 -0.98 -13.67 10.07
N TYR A 77 -1.16 -12.63 9.28
CA TYR A 77 -2.37 -11.83 9.18
C TYR A 77 -2.97 -12.04 7.79
N PHE A 78 -4.28 -12.21 7.72
CA PHE A 78 -5.03 -12.39 6.48
C PHE A 78 -5.81 -11.11 6.20
N PHE A 79 -5.63 -10.53 5.02
CA PHE A 79 -6.48 -9.44 4.56
C PHE A 79 -7.75 -10.04 3.94
N VAL A 80 -8.88 -9.70 4.53
CA VAL A 80 -10.21 -10.10 4.05
C VAL A 80 -10.83 -8.87 3.38
N SER A 81 -10.99 -8.93 2.06
CA SER A 81 -11.57 -7.82 1.31
C SER A 81 -13.09 -7.84 1.36
N GLN A 82 -13.70 -6.66 1.33
CA GLN A 82 -15.15 -6.48 1.21
C GLN A 82 -15.67 -6.64 -0.23
N GLY A 83 -14.79 -6.89 -1.21
CA GLY A 83 -15.21 -7.03 -2.60
C GLY A 83 -14.20 -7.73 -3.50
N ALA A 84 -14.54 -7.79 -4.79
CA ALA A 84 -13.66 -8.35 -5.81
C ALA A 84 -12.36 -7.53 -5.93
N GLN A 85 -11.25 -8.22 -6.22
CA GLN A 85 -9.93 -7.64 -6.38
C GLN A 85 -9.92 -6.52 -7.43
N ARG A 86 -9.16 -5.45 -7.16
CA ARG A 86 -8.87 -4.37 -8.12
C ARG A 86 -7.38 -4.07 -8.08
N LEU A 87 -6.58 -5.08 -8.40
CA LEU A 87 -5.13 -4.97 -8.33
C LEU A 87 -4.65 -3.82 -9.22
N VAL A 88 -3.74 -3.01 -8.70
CA VAL A 88 -3.07 -1.98 -9.49
C VAL A 88 -2.15 -2.71 -10.47
N ASP A 89 -2.49 -2.65 -11.75
CA ASP A 89 -1.64 -3.15 -12.82
C ASP A 89 -0.48 -2.16 -13.01
N VAL A 90 0.73 -2.57 -12.59
CA VAL A 90 1.95 -1.76 -12.71
C VAL A 90 2.31 -1.55 -14.18
N ASN A 91 1.96 -2.48 -15.06
CA ASN A 91 2.24 -2.37 -16.49
C ASN A 91 1.26 -1.43 -17.21
N ALA A 92 0.08 -1.16 -16.62
CA ALA A 92 -0.83 -0.14 -17.15
C ALA A 92 -0.22 1.27 -17.11
N ALA A 93 0.84 1.49 -16.31
CA ALA A 93 1.57 2.75 -16.31
C ALA A 93 2.53 2.90 -17.50
N ASP A 94 2.99 1.81 -18.10
CA ASP A 94 3.91 1.81 -19.25
C ASP A 94 3.19 2.08 -20.58
N ASP A 95 1.91 1.68 -20.71
CA ASP A 95 1.11 1.84 -21.93
C ASP A 95 0.51 3.26 -22.14
N ARG A 96 1.08 4.29 -21.50
CA ARG A 96 0.53 5.67 -21.43
C ARG A 96 0.43 6.46 -22.76
N THR A 97 0.46 5.85 -23.94
CA THR A 97 0.54 6.60 -25.21
C THR A 97 -0.61 6.48 -26.21
N SER A 98 -1.69 5.71 -25.99
CA SER A 98 -2.75 5.63 -27.03
C SER A 98 -4.22 5.81 -26.62
N MET A 99 -4.59 5.81 -25.33
CA MET A 99 -6.00 5.99 -24.90
C MET A 99 -6.20 7.11 -23.87
N THR A 100 -5.53 8.25 -24.08
CA THR A 100 -5.47 9.38 -23.13
C THR A 100 -6.80 10.09 -22.88
N SER A 101 -7.76 10.12 -23.83
CA SER A 101 -8.98 10.94 -23.63
C SER A 101 -10.00 10.32 -22.65
N THR A 102 -10.22 9.01 -22.71
CA THR A 102 -11.24 8.35 -21.86
C THR A 102 -10.80 8.26 -20.39
N TYR A 103 -9.52 7.98 -20.13
CA TYR A 103 -8.99 7.92 -18.76
C TYR A 103 -9.08 9.29 -18.09
N ILE A 104 -8.63 10.34 -18.76
CA ILE A 104 -8.64 11.71 -18.24
C ILE A 104 -10.09 12.16 -17.99
N SER A 105 -11.00 11.95 -18.95
CA SER A 105 -12.41 12.29 -18.81
C SER A 105 -13.06 11.60 -17.61
N ASN A 106 -12.80 10.30 -17.41
CA ASN A 106 -13.33 9.57 -16.26
C ASN A 106 -12.78 10.11 -14.93
N VAL A 107 -11.48 10.39 -14.83
CA VAL A 107 -10.87 10.93 -13.60
C VAL A 107 -11.42 12.32 -13.29
N VAL A 108 -11.54 13.18 -14.30
CA VAL A 108 -12.10 14.53 -14.20
C VAL A 108 -13.56 14.49 -13.72
N HIS A 109 -14.38 13.62 -14.31
CA HIS A 109 -15.79 13.50 -13.94
C HIS A 109 -15.98 13.11 -12.47
N HIS A 110 -15.07 12.30 -11.92
CA HIS A 110 -15.08 11.92 -10.50
C HIS A 110 -14.50 12.98 -9.55
N ARG A 111 -13.82 14.02 -10.06
CA ARG A 111 -13.32 15.16 -9.25
C ARG A 111 -14.41 16.18 -8.91
N GLY A 112 -15.54 16.16 -9.63
CA GLY A 112 -16.81 16.77 -9.19
C GLY A 112 -16.96 18.29 -9.36
N GLY A 113 -16.13 18.94 -10.18
CA GLY A 113 -16.24 20.37 -10.47
C GLY A 113 -16.78 20.65 -11.88
N PRO A 114 -17.80 21.51 -12.07
CA PRO A 114 -18.25 21.94 -13.40
C PRO A 114 -17.22 22.76 -14.20
N ASP A 115 -16.17 23.28 -13.54
CA ASP A 115 -15.08 24.06 -14.14
C ASP A 115 -13.77 23.27 -14.34
N ASP A 116 -13.75 21.97 -14.04
CA ASP A 116 -12.55 21.12 -14.06
C ASP A 116 -12.35 20.40 -15.41
N ASP A 117 -12.54 21.09 -16.53
CA ASP A 117 -12.33 20.51 -17.86
C ASP A 117 -10.82 20.35 -18.16
N ILE A 118 -10.20 19.34 -17.55
CA ILE A 118 -8.82 18.92 -17.84
C ILE A 118 -8.90 17.94 -19.00
N ASN A 119 -8.58 18.38 -20.22
CA ASN A 119 -8.60 17.52 -21.41
C ASN A 119 -7.20 17.17 -21.94
N ASP A 120 -6.14 17.70 -21.32
CA ASP A 120 -4.75 17.47 -21.68
C ASP A 120 -3.97 16.91 -20.48
N ILE A 121 -3.14 15.90 -20.74
CA ILE A 121 -2.23 15.33 -19.76
C ILE A 121 -1.16 16.33 -19.33
N ASN A 122 -0.84 17.30 -20.18
CA ASN A 122 0.13 18.38 -19.93
C ASN A 122 -0.50 19.60 -19.23
N ASP A 123 -1.75 19.53 -18.78
CA ASP A 123 -2.35 20.59 -17.97
C ASP A 123 -1.50 20.81 -16.70
N THR A 124 -1.17 22.08 -16.40
CA THR A 124 -0.31 22.41 -15.25
C THR A 124 -0.92 21.98 -13.92
N ARG A 125 -2.25 21.80 -13.84
CA ARG A 125 -2.97 21.25 -12.68
C ARG A 125 -2.72 19.75 -12.48
N ASN A 126 -2.21 19.04 -13.49
CA ASN A 126 -1.76 17.65 -13.40
C ASN A 126 -0.26 17.53 -13.05
N GLY A 127 0.47 18.66 -13.04
CA GLY A 127 1.88 18.71 -12.70
C GLY A 127 2.11 18.79 -11.19
N LEU A 128 3.17 18.14 -10.71
CA LEU A 128 3.67 18.29 -9.35
C LEU A 128 5.10 18.83 -9.40
N MET A 129 5.33 20.01 -8.82
CA MET A 129 6.67 20.59 -8.78
C MET A 129 7.47 19.93 -7.66
N LEU A 130 8.47 19.12 -8.04
CA LEU A 130 9.31 18.34 -7.13
C LEU A 130 10.75 18.86 -7.14
N ALA A 131 11.43 18.75 -6.00
CA ALA A 131 12.88 18.88 -5.97
C ALA A 131 13.51 17.78 -6.84
N ASN A 132 14.64 18.06 -7.50
CA ASN A 132 15.25 17.15 -8.47
C ASN A 132 15.45 15.71 -7.94
N HIS A 133 15.86 15.58 -6.68
CA HIS A 133 16.07 14.27 -6.04
C HIS A 133 14.76 13.49 -5.81
N LEU A 134 13.63 14.18 -5.62
CA LEU A 134 12.31 13.54 -5.50
C LEU A 134 11.73 13.22 -6.88
N HIS A 135 12.01 14.04 -7.89
CA HIS A 135 11.48 13.83 -9.24
C HIS A 135 11.94 12.48 -9.82
N VAL A 136 13.23 12.16 -9.70
CA VAL A 136 13.79 10.88 -10.17
C VAL A 136 13.17 9.70 -9.43
N SER A 137 13.13 9.75 -8.10
CA SER A 137 12.54 8.66 -7.29
C SER A 137 11.04 8.52 -7.52
N PHE A 138 10.29 9.61 -7.71
CA PHE A 138 8.86 9.54 -8.00
C PHE A 138 8.61 8.95 -9.39
N GLY A 139 9.37 9.38 -10.39
CA GLY A 139 9.31 8.83 -11.76
C GLY A 139 9.68 7.35 -11.83
N ALA A 140 10.59 6.89 -10.98
CA ALA A 140 10.96 5.48 -10.85
C ALA A 140 9.95 4.63 -10.06
N GLY A 141 8.94 5.25 -9.44
CA GLY A 141 7.98 4.55 -8.57
C GLY A 141 8.52 4.22 -7.18
N ASP A 142 9.67 4.77 -6.79
CA ASP A 142 10.28 4.54 -5.46
C ASP A 142 9.53 5.28 -4.33
N ILE A 143 8.78 6.32 -4.68
CA ILE A 143 7.99 7.12 -3.74
C ILE A 143 6.58 7.38 -4.25
N ALA A 144 5.63 7.46 -3.32
CA ALA A 144 4.23 7.77 -3.61
C ALA A 144 3.64 8.68 -2.52
N PHE A 145 2.58 9.41 -2.85
CA PHE A 145 1.86 10.25 -1.89
C PHE A 145 0.74 9.45 -1.22
N LEU A 146 0.78 9.40 0.11
CA LEU A 146 -0.27 8.80 0.91
C LEU A 146 -1.26 9.87 1.38
N LYS A 147 -2.50 9.81 0.90
CA LYS A 147 -3.57 10.66 1.44
C LYS A 147 -4.01 10.14 2.81
N THR A 148 -4.03 11.03 3.80
CA THR A 148 -4.66 10.80 5.12
C THR A 148 -5.64 11.94 5.45
N PRO A 149 -6.70 11.68 6.23
CA PRO A 149 -7.16 10.35 6.63
C PRO A 149 -7.64 9.52 5.43
N ASN A 150 -7.51 8.20 5.54
CA ASN A 150 -8.09 7.22 4.62
C ASN A 150 -8.78 6.10 5.43
N PHE A 151 -9.33 5.08 4.75
CA PHE A 151 -10.10 4.00 5.39
C PHE A 151 -9.32 3.23 6.49
N GLY A 152 -7.99 3.22 6.43
CA GLY A 152 -7.11 2.48 7.34
C GLY A 152 -6.25 3.33 8.26
N LEU A 153 -5.94 4.59 7.89
CA LEU A 153 -5.00 5.45 8.59
C LEU A 153 -5.57 6.85 8.86
N THR A 154 -5.39 7.35 10.07
CA THR A 154 -5.55 8.77 10.41
C THR A 154 -4.23 9.53 10.22
N VAL A 155 -4.26 10.86 10.37
CA VAL A 155 -3.05 11.68 10.30
C VAL A 155 -2.05 11.31 11.41
N ASP A 156 -2.57 11.02 12.61
CA ASP A 156 -1.75 10.67 13.79
C ASP A 156 -1.08 9.29 13.68
N ASP A 157 -1.52 8.46 12.74
CA ASP A 157 -0.92 7.15 12.50
C ASP A 157 0.38 7.24 11.67
N VAL A 158 0.63 8.38 11.00
CA VAL A 158 1.82 8.61 10.17
C VAL A 158 2.94 9.23 11.00
N LEU A 159 4.11 8.58 11.01
CA LEU A 159 5.27 9.08 11.74
C LEU A 159 5.75 10.42 11.18
N THR A 160 5.90 11.40 12.05
CA THR A 160 6.54 12.69 11.77
C THR A 160 8.06 12.56 11.75
N ILE A 161 8.75 13.46 11.06
CA ILE A 161 10.23 13.48 10.96
C ILE A 161 10.89 13.48 12.36
N HIS A 162 10.30 14.20 13.33
CA HIS A 162 10.78 14.21 14.71
C HIS A 162 10.68 12.84 15.39
N GLN A 163 9.58 12.10 15.16
CA GLN A 163 9.41 10.75 15.69
C GLN A 163 10.39 9.76 15.04
N THR A 164 10.60 9.86 13.72
CA THR A 164 11.55 8.99 13.00
C THR A 164 12.99 9.19 13.46
N GLN A 165 13.39 10.41 13.82
CA GLN A 165 14.73 10.71 14.32
C GLN A 165 15.00 10.12 15.71
N GLN A 166 13.98 10.01 16.57
CA GLN A 166 14.14 9.32 17.85
C GLN A 166 14.27 7.80 17.68
N ILE A 167 13.59 7.22 16.68
CA ILE A 167 13.67 5.79 16.35
C ILE A 167 15.04 5.44 15.71
N LYS A 168 15.66 6.37 14.97
CA LYS A 168 16.94 6.18 14.25
C LYS A 168 18.22 6.26 15.11
N LYS A 169 18.14 6.20 16.44
CA LYS A 169 19.35 6.15 17.31
C LYS A 169 20.11 4.81 17.23
N ALA A 170 19.59 3.83 16.48
CA ALA A 170 20.26 2.58 16.13
C ALA A 170 20.86 2.65 14.70
N PRO A 171 22.00 1.97 14.44
CA PRO A 171 22.69 2.04 13.15
C PRO A 171 21.78 1.59 11.99
N PRO A 172 22.03 2.08 10.76
CA PRO A 172 21.16 1.82 9.60
C PRO A 172 21.23 0.35 9.20
N ALA A 173 20.34 -0.47 9.76
CA ALA A 173 20.05 -1.79 9.24
C ALA A 173 19.17 -1.63 7.99
N ALA A 174 19.66 -2.12 6.86
CA ALA A 174 18.95 -2.13 5.58
C ALA A 174 17.50 -2.63 5.74
N LEU A 175 16.54 -1.84 5.24
CA LEU A 175 15.12 -2.17 5.22
C LEU A 175 14.87 -3.26 4.18
N HIS A 176 15.17 -4.52 4.51
CA HIS A 176 14.83 -5.65 3.65
C HIS A 176 13.38 -6.09 3.92
N CYS A 177 12.42 -5.35 3.36
CA CYS A 177 11.07 -5.87 3.15
C CYS A 177 11.09 -6.70 1.86
N THR A 178 10.59 -7.93 1.89
CA THR A 178 10.51 -8.77 0.69
C THR A 178 9.06 -8.84 0.24
N ILE A 179 8.78 -8.21 -0.91
CA ILE A 179 7.55 -8.46 -1.66
C ILE A 179 7.71 -9.84 -2.28
N SER A 180 6.81 -10.77 -1.94
CA SER A 180 6.76 -12.05 -2.65
C SER A 180 6.08 -11.79 -4.00
N SER A 181 6.72 -12.19 -5.11
CA SER A 181 6.11 -12.04 -6.44
C SER A 181 4.77 -12.78 -6.47
N ILE A 182 3.65 -12.05 -6.52
CA ILE A 182 2.32 -12.63 -6.64
C ILE A 182 2.09 -12.89 -8.13
N HIS A 183 2.58 -14.03 -8.62
CA HIS A 183 2.23 -14.48 -9.97
C HIS A 183 0.74 -14.88 -9.95
N LEU A 184 -0.12 -14.00 -10.47
CA LEU A 184 -1.48 -14.33 -10.85
C LEU A 184 -1.45 -14.76 -12.31
N SER A 185 -1.35 -16.06 -12.54
CA SER A 185 -1.70 -16.60 -13.85
C SER A 185 -3.20 -16.39 -14.03
N LEU A 186 -3.59 -15.36 -14.80
CA LEU A 186 -4.90 -15.33 -15.41
C LEU A 186 -4.93 -16.49 -16.42
N ALA A 187 -5.58 -17.59 -16.07
CA ALA A 187 -6.07 -18.50 -17.09
C ALA A 187 -7.22 -17.77 -17.80
N ALA A 188 -7.01 -17.51 -19.09
CA ALA A 188 -8.00 -16.95 -20.01
C ALA A 188 -9.23 -17.85 -20.14
#